data_AF-T1A329-F1
#
_entry.id   AF-T1A329-F1
#
_cell.length_a   1.000
_cell.length_b   1.000
_cell.length_c   1.000
_cell.angle_alpha   90.00
_cell.angle_beta   90.00
_cell.angle_gamma   90.00
#
_symmetry.space_group_name_H-M   'P 1'
#
loop_
_entity.id
_entity.type
_entity.pdbx_description
1 polymer ?
#
loop_
_entity_poly.entity_id
_entity_poly.type
_entity_poly.pdbx_seq_one_letter_code
_entity_poly.pdbx_strand_id
1 'polypeptide(L)' 'SVRVVESMDAMTATAAEIPRIVLARIAERITRALHGEVVRVLYDITDKPPATIEWE' A
#
# COMPACT_ATOMS: atom_id res chain seq x y z
N SER A 1 0.76 7.00 0.11
CA SER A 1 0.67 5.70 -0.60
C SER A 1 0.15 4.66 0.40
N VAL A 2 -0.36 3.53 -0.08
CA VAL A 2 -0.68 2.35 0.74
C VAL A 2 0.41 1.31 0.46
N ARG A 3 1.01 0.78 1.52
CA ARG A 3 2.06 -0.24 1.46
C ARG A 3 1.64 -1.42 2.34
N VAL A 4 1.57 -2.60 1.75
CA VAL A 4 1.30 -3.85 2.47
C VAL A 4 2.30 -4.87 1.97
N VAL A 5 2.98 -5.54 2.90
CA VAL A 5 4.02 -6.50 2.59
C VAL A 5 3.82 -7.78 3.38
N GLU A 6 4.19 -8.90 2.78
CA GLU A 6 4.38 -10.18 3.47
C GLU A 6 5.88 -10.37 3.70
N SER A 7 6.28 -10.71 4.92
CA SER A 7 7.69 -10.82 5.30
C SER A 7 7.85 -11.97 6.29
N MET A 8 8.80 -12.86 6.00
CA MET A 8 9.17 -13.98 6.88
C MET A 8 10.33 -13.60 7.81
N ASP A 9 11.26 -12.79 7.30
CA ASP A 9 12.35 -12.19 8.03
C ASP A 9 12.46 -10.71 7.64
N ALA A 10 12.96 -9.85 8.53
CA ALA A 10 13.03 -8.41 8.28
C ALA A 10 14.01 -8.03 7.12
N MET A 11 14.60 -9.01 6.43
CA MET A 11 15.52 -8.82 5.32
C MET A 11 14.82 -8.87 3.96
N THR A 12 13.77 -9.68 3.82
CA THR A 12 12.98 -9.83 2.58
C THR A 12 11.50 -9.54 2.80
N ALA A 13 10.86 -8.90 1.82
CA ALA A 13 9.43 -8.68 1.86
C ALA A 13 8.85 -8.60 0.44
N THR A 14 7.72 -9.28 0.22
CA THR A 14 6.99 -9.24 -1.05
C THR A 14 5.79 -8.33 -0.91
N ALA A 15 5.51 -7.51 -1.92
CA ALA A 15 4.28 -6.73 -1.95
C ALA A 15 3.06 -7.67 -1.92
N ALA A 16 2.18 -7.48 -0.94
CA ALA A 16 1.07 -8.40 -0.75
C ALA A 16 0.09 -8.35 -1.94
N GLU A 17 -0.39 -9.50 -2.40
CA GLU A 17 -1.44 -9.54 -3.42
C GLU A 17 -2.81 -9.30 -2.78
N ILE A 18 -3.23 -8.03 -2.78
CA ILE A 18 -4.51 -7.64 -2.18
C ILE A 18 -5.60 -7.65 -3.26
N PRO A 19 -6.78 -8.28 -3.01
CA PRO A 19 -7.89 -8.25 -3.95
C PRO A 19 -8.28 -6.82 -4.32
N ARG A 20 -8.48 -6.57 -5.62
CA ARG A 20 -8.77 -5.22 -6.15
C ARG A 20 -9.94 -4.53 -5.45
N ILE A 21 -10.96 -5.28 -5.05
CA ILE A 21 -12.13 -4.76 -4.33
C ILE A 21 -11.77 -4.17 -2.95
N VAL A 22 -10.79 -4.75 -2.26
CA VAL A 22 -10.30 -4.25 -0.97
C VAL A 22 -9.53 -2.95 -1.19
N LEU A 23 -8.65 -2.90 -2.19
CA LEU A 23 -7.93 -1.69 -2.56
C LEU A 23 -8.88 -0.54 -2.94
N ALA A 24 -9.93 -0.82 -3.71
CA ALA A 24 -10.96 0.16 -4.06
C ALA A 24 -11.69 0.71 -2.83
N ARG A 25 -12.04 -0.16 -1.89
CA ARG A 25 -12.67 0.24 -0.61
C ARG A 25 -11.74 1.09 0.25
N ILE A 26 -10.45 0.77 0.31
CA ILE A 26 -9.45 1.58 1.02
C ILE A 26 -9.37 2.97 0.39
N ALA A 27 -9.25 3.04 -0.94
CA ALA A 27 -9.17 4.30 -1.65
C ALA A 27 -10.41 5.17 -1.43
N GLU A 28 -11.61 4.60 -1.56
CA GLU A 28 -12.87 5.32 -1.31
C GLU A 28 -12.97 5.84 0.12
N ARG A 29 -12.60 5.02 1.11
CA ARG A 29 -12.65 5.43 2.52
C ARG A 29 -11.70 6.59 2.81
N ILE A 30 -10.46 6.53 2.30
CA ILE A 30 -9.47 7.59 2.52
C ILE A 30 -9.94 8.91 1.89
N THR A 31 -10.36 8.89 0.62
CA THR A 31 -10.74 10.12 -0.10
C THR A 31 -12.00 10.76 0.51
N ARG A 32 -12.98 9.95 0.94
CA ARG A 32 -14.20 10.44 1.59
C ARG A 32 -13.97 10.94 3.01
N ALA A 33 -13.22 10.20 3.83
CA ALA A 33 -13.01 10.54 5.24
C ALA A 33 -12.18 11.81 5.43
N LEU A 34 -11.34 12.14 4.46
CA LEU A 34 -10.49 13.33 4.47
C LEU A 34 -11.07 14.46 3.61
N HIS A 35 -12.38 14.45 3.35
CA HIS A 35 -13.12 15.53 2.67
C HIS A 35 -12.48 16.03 1.36
N GLY A 36 -11.79 15.15 0.63
CA GLY A 36 -11.10 15.50 -0.61
C GLY A 36 -9.71 16.13 -0.46
N GLU A 37 -9.19 16.31 0.77
CA GLU A 37 -7.79 16.72 1.00
C GLU A 37 -6.81 15.70 0.39
N VAL A 38 -7.20 14.42 0.36
CA VAL A 38 -6.51 13.38 -0.40
C VAL A 38 -7.31 13.07 -1.65
N VAL A 39 -6.74 13.41 -2.80
CA VAL A 39 -7.37 13.22 -4.13
C VAL A 39 -6.94 11.93 -4.83
N ARG A 40 -5.88 11.27 -4.35
CA ARG A 40 -5.32 10.08 -5.00
C ARG A 40 -4.69 9.14 -3.97
N VAL A 41 -4.97 7.85 -4.14
CA VAL A 41 -4.37 6.76 -3.37
C VAL A 41 -3.66 5.83 -4.34
N LEU A 42 -2.40 5.51 -4.06
CA LEU A 42 -1.55 4.58 -4.82
C LEU A 42 -1.25 3.36 -3.95
N TYR A 43 -1.15 2.18 -4.57
CA TYR A 43 -0.69 0.96 -3.91
C TYR A 43 0.71 0.61 -4.41
N ASP A 44 1.66 0.40 -3.49
CA ASP A 44 3.05 0.08 -3.83
C ASP A 44 3.26 -1.42 -3.99
N ILE A 45 3.69 -1.80 -5.19
CA ILE A 45 3.85 -3.18 -5.66
C ILE A 45 5.33 -3.61 -5.79
N THR A 46 6.26 -2.84 -5.23
CA THR A 46 7.71 -3.12 -5.36
C THR A 46 8.19 -4.04 -4.24
N ASP A 47 8.95 -5.09 -4.52
CA ASP A 47 9.48 -5.96 -3.46
C ASP A 47 10.69 -5.36 -2.73
N LYS A 48 10.95 -5.85 -1.53
CA LYS A 48 12.20 -5.66 -0.79
C LYS A 48 13.03 -6.96 -0.90
N PRO A 49 14.24 -6.93 -1.50
CA PRO A 49 14.85 -5.85 -2.29
C PRO A 49 14.22 -5.70 -3.70
N PRO A 50 14.38 -4.56 -4.42
CA PRO A 50 15.35 -3.48 -4.18
C PRO A 50 14.83 -2.35 -3.28
N ALA A 51 13.54 -2.30 -2.97
CA ALA A 51 12.97 -1.24 -2.15
C ALA A 51 13.21 -1.47 -0.65
N THR A 52 12.98 -0.43 0.15
CA THR A 52 12.77 -0.53 1.60
C THR A 52 11.28 -0.77 1.90
N ILE A 53 10.94 -1.15 3.14
CA ILE A 53 9.53 -1.25 3.56
C ILE A 53 8.95 0.15 3.73
N GLU A 54 9.68 1.00 4.46
CA GLU A 54 9.34 2.40 4.64
C GLU A 54 9.69 3.22 3.40
N TRP A 55 8.94 4.29 3.20
CA TRP A 55 9.22 5.35 2.25
C TRP A 55 9.85 6.49 3.05
N GLU A 56 11.18 6.61 3.04
CA GLU A 56 11.86 7.82 3.52
C GLU A 56 11.53 9.03 2.64
#